data_AF-A0A957XXR2-F1
#
_entry.id   AF-A0A957XXR2-F1
#
_cell.length_a   1.000
_cell.length_b   1.000
_cell.length_c   1.000
_cell.angle_alpha   90.00
_cell.angle_beta   90.00
_cell.angle_gamma   90.00
#
_symmetry.space_group_name_H-M   'P 1'
#
loop_
_entity.id
_entity.type
_entity.pdbx_description
1 polymer ?
#
loop_
_entity_poly.entity_id
_entity_poly.type
_entity_poly.pdbx_seq_one_letter_code
_entity_poly.pdbx_strand_id
1 'polypeptide(L)'
;GHVTNGVHMPTWDSAAADKLWTDVCCKERWLGTAQNLTRDIRKVSDERLWELRLEASQSLVAYARRRLSRQLAASGAAPAEVEFAARLFDPNTLTLGFARRFASYKRPNLLLQDPERLLRLLSDPQRPVQLIMAGKAHPADREGQALIQQWIGFARRPEARGQVIFLSDYDM
;
A
#
# COMPACT_ATOMS: atom_id res chain seq x y z
N GLY A 1 28.90 -8.27 17.91
CA GLY A 1 27.74 -7.38 18.04
C GLY A 1 27.01 -7.32 16.70
N HIS A 2 25.71 -7.04 16.70
CA HIS A 2 24.94 -6.78 15.48
C HIS A 2 24.47 -5.34 15.48
N VAL A 3 24.32 -4.74 14.30
CA VAL A 3 23.72 -3.41 14.12
C VAL A 3 22.40 -3.60 13.39
N THR A 4 21.31 -3.15 14.01
CA THR A 4 19.97 -3.23 13.43
C THR A 4 19.77 -2.09 12.43
N ASN A 5 19.19 -2.39 11.27
CA ASN A 5 18.90 -1.37 10.26
C ASN A 5 17.89 -0.33 10.79
N GLY A 6 18.04 0.92 10.33
CA GLY A 6 17.12 2.02 10.60
C GLY A 6 16.67 2.70 9.31
N VAL A 7 15.77 3.67 9.45
CA VAL A 7 15.27 4.50 8.35
C VAL A 7 15.35 5.98 8.74
N HIS A 8 15.56 6.85 7.76
CA HIS A 8 15.56 8.30 7.98
C HIS A 8 14.12 8.81 8.07
N MET A 9 13.63 9.07 9.29
CA MET A 9 12.21 9.30 9.51
C MET A 9 11.60 10.47 8.74
N PRO A 10 12.25 11.64 8.59
CA PRO A 10 11.69 12.72 7.77
C PRO A 10 11.43 12.35 6.31
N THR A 11 12.09 11.32 5.77
CA THR A 11 11.82 10.80 4.41
C THR A 11 10.63 9.85 4.36
N TRP A 12 10.36 9.14 5.46
CA TRP A 12 9.33 8.09 5.52
C TRP A 12 8.06 8.52 6.25
N ASP A 13 8.08 9.69 6.87
CA ASP A 13 6.94 10.27 7.56
C ASP A 13 6.09 11.12 6.60
N SER A 14 4.79 11.20 6.85
CA SER A 14 3.93 12.11 6.10
C SER A 14 3.89 13.47 6.81
N ALA A 15 3.60 14.56 6.09
CA ALA A 15 3.47 15.88 6.72
C ALA A 15 2.40 15.91 7.83
N ALA A 16 1.31 15.15 7.65
CA ALA A 16 0.25 15.03 8.64
C ALA A 16 0.70 14.27 9.89
N ALA A 17 1.46 13.18 9.71
CA ALA A 17 2.02 12.42 10.81
C ALA A 17 3.15 13.19 11.53
N ASP A 18 4.03 13.87 10.79
CA ASP A 18 5.07 14.76 11.35
C ASP A 18 4.44 15.84 12.24
N LYS A 19 3.34 16.45 11.80
CA LYS A 19 2.57 17.40 12.59
C LYS A 19 2.04 16.76 13.87
N LEU A 20 1.35 15.62 13.78
CA LEU A 20 0.82 14.91 14.96
C LEU A 20 1.93 14.59 15.97
N TRP A 21 3.04 14.03 15.50
CA TRP A 21 4.17 13.70 16.35
C TRP A 21 4.82 14.93 16.98
N THR A 22 4.91 16.04 16.24
CA THR A 22 5.43 17.32 16.77
C THR A 22 4.53 17.87 17.86
N ASP A 23 3.21 17.87 17.65
CA ASP A 23 2.24 18.41 18.59
C ASP A 23 2.24 17.62 19.92
N VAL A 24 2.49 16.31 19.84
CA VAL A 24 2.40 15.39 21.00
C VAL A 24 3.74 15.19 21.71
N CYS A 25 4.84 15.14 20.95
CA CYS A 25 6.16 14.75 21.45
C CYS A 25 7.21 15.88 21.34
N CYS A 26 6.80 17.09 20.95
CA CYS A 26 7.67 18.24 20.67
C CYS A 26 8.55 18.08 19.41
N LYS A 27 9.22 19.17 19.03
CA LYS A 27 10.11 19.22 17.85
C LYS A 27 11.39 18.41 18.06
N GLU A 28 11.83 18.31 19.30
CA GLU A 28 13.05 17.63 19.74
C GLU A 28 12.89 16.10 19.81
N ARG A 29 11.72 15.54 19.43
CA ARG A 29 11.42 14.10 19.51
C ARG A 29 12.44 13.17 18.84
N TRP A 30 13.22 13.70 17.89
CA TRP A 30 14.28 12.96 17.19
C TRP A 30 15.62 12.95 17.95
N LEU A 31 15.75 13.76 19.00
CA LEU A 31 16.94 13.87 19.82
C LEU A 31 16.82 12.93 21.02
N GLY A 32 17.66 11.88 21.07
CA GLY A 32 17.75 10.97 22.20
C GLY A 32 17.02 9.63 22.00
N THR A 33 16.59 9.00 23.11
CA THR A 33 15.99 7.66 23.09
C THR A 33 14.47 7.72 22.93
N ALA A 34 13.89 6.76 22.21
CA ALA A 34 12.44 6.68 21.95
C ALA A 34 11.57 6.37 23.19
N GLN A 35 12.14 6.38 24.40
CA GLN A 35 11.50 5.94 25.64
C GLN A 35 10.30 6.82 26.01
N ASN A 36 10.41 8.15 25.83
CA ASN A 36 9.31 9.07 26.12
C ASN A 36 8.26 9.11 25.00
N LEU A 37 8.66 8.85 23.74
CA LEU A 37 7.76 8.90 22.58
C LEU A 37 6.58 7.94 22.72
N THR A 38 6.84 6.73 23.22
CA THR A 38 5.79 5.70 23.38
C THR A 38 4.75 6.13 24.43
N ARG A 39 5.19 6.77 25.51
CA ARG A 39 4.28 7.26 26.56
C ARG A 39 3.43 8.41 26.03
N ASP A 40 4.03 9.31 25.28
CA ASP A 40 3.37 10.54 24.86
C ASP A 40 2.39 10.28 23.70
N ILE A 41 2.74 9.43 22.73
CA ILE A 41 1.81 9.05 21.64
C ILE A 41 0.56 8.31 22.14
N ARG A 42 0.66 7.57 23.25
CA ARG A 42 -0.50 6.90 23.87
C ARG A 42 -1.54 7.86 24.46
N LYS A 43 -1.24 9.15 24.54
CA LYS A 43 -2.17 10.19 24.99
C LYS A 43 -3.00 10.78 23.85
N VAL A 44 -2.69 10.44 22.59
CA VAL A 44 -3.48 10.88 21.44
C VAL A 44 -4.83 10.20 21.48
N SER A 45 -5.91 10.95 21.25
CA SER A 45 -7.25 10.40 21.22
C SER A 45 -7.46 9.53 19.97
N ASP A 46 -8.38 8.58 20.08
CA ASP A 46 -8.71 7.68 18.96
C ASP A 46 -9.25 8.47 17.77
N GLU A 47 -10.02 9.53 17.99
CA GLU A 47 -10.54 10.40 16.94
C GLU A 47 -9.40 11.05 16.14
N ARG A 48 -8.36 11.52 16.84
CA ARG A 48 -7.23 12.18 16.18
C ARG A 48 -6.37 11.20 15.37
N LEU A 49 -6.20 9.97 15.88
CA LEU A 49 -5.55 8.90 15.11
C LEU A 49 -6.40 8.49 13.91
N TRP A 50 -7.71 8.47 14.06
CA TRP A 50 -8.64 8.13 13.00
C TRP A 50 -8.65 9.19 11.89
N GLU A 51 -8.64 10.48 12.23
CA GLU A 51 -8.49 11.59 11.27
C GLU A 51 -7.21 11.43 10.43
N LEU A 52 -6.06 11.20 11.08
CA LEU A 52 -4.79 10.98 10.39
C LEU A 52 -4.88 9.76 9.47
N ARG A 53 -5.50 8.67 9.94
CA ARG A 53 -5.69 7.44 9.15
C ARG A 53 -6.54 7.71 7.90
N LEU A 54 -7.63 8.46 8.03
CA LEU A 54 -8.53 8.82 6.93
C LEU A 54 -7.81 9.69 5.89
N GLU A 55 -7.07 10.72 6.34
CA GLU A 55 -6.29 11.60 5.45
C GLU A 55 -5.24 10.80 4.65
N ALA A 56 -4.51 9.91 5.32
CA ALA A 56 -3.55 9.02 4.67
C ALA A 56 -4.24 8.06 3.68
N SER A 57 -5.40 7.50 4.04
CA SER A 57 -6.23 6.65 3.17
C SER A 57 -6.63 7.37 1.88
N GLN A 58 -7.15 8.59 2.01
CA GLN A 58 -7.59 9.41 0.88
C GLN A 58 -6.42 9.73 -0.06
N SER A 59 -5.28 10.11 0.53
CA SER A 59 -4.05 10.39 -0.23
C SER A 59 -3.54 9.17 -1.00
N LEU A 60 -3.54 8.00 -0.36
CA LEU A 60 -3.14 6.74 -0.97
C LEU A 60 -4.07 6.34 -2.12
N VAL A 61 -5.38 6.39 -1.92
CA VAL A 61 -6.36 6.05 -2.96
C VAL A 61 -6.26 7.01 -4.14
N ALA A 62 -6.12 8.32 -3.89
CA ALA A 62 -5.93 9.30 -4.94
C ALA A 62 -4.63 9.07 -5.74
N TYR A 63 -3.54 8.72 -5.06
CA TYR A 63 -2.29 8.33 -5.70
C TYR A 63 -2.45 7.06 -6.55
N ALA A 64 -3.05 6.01 -6.00
CA ALA A 64 -3.26 4.73 -6.67
C ALA A 64 -4.09 4.89 -7.95
N ARG A 65 -5.20 5.64 -7.88
CA ARG A 65 -6.04 5.98 -9.05
C ARG A 65 -5.22 6.65 -10.15
N ARG A 66 -4.49 7.74 -9.82
CA ARG A 66 -3.67 8.46 -10.79
C ARG A 66 -2.57 7.58 -11.39
N ARG A 67 -1.88 6.79 -10.56
CA ARG A 67 -0.77 5.94 -10.99
C ARG A 67 -1.27 4.83 -11.93
N LEU A 68 -2.36 4.15 -11.56
CA LEU A 68 -2.94 3.09 -12.35
C LEU A 68 -3.50 3.61 -13.69
N SER A 69 -4.23 4.73 -13.67
CA SER A 69 -4.73 5.35 -14.92
C SER A 69 -3.59 5.70 -15.88
N ARG A 70 -2.48 6.26 -15.38
CA ARG A 70 -1.29 6.54 -16.20
C ARG A 70 -0.66 5.26 -16.75
N GLN A 71 -0.53 4.23 -15.92
CA GLN A 71 0.03 2.94 -16.33
C GLN A 71 -0.82 2.30 -17.44
N LEU A 72 -2.15 2.29 -17.29
CA LEU A 72 -3.08 1.75 -18.28
C LEU A 72 -3.01 2.54 -19.59
N ALA A 73 -3.03 3.87 -19.52
CA ALA A 73 -2.91 4.72 -20.70
C ALA A 73 -1.59 4.50 -21.45
N ALA A 74 -0.47 4.41 -20.73
CA ALA A 74 0.85 4.14 -21.33
C ALA A 74 0.93 2.74 -21.99
N SER A 75 0.14 1.77 -21.51
CA SER A 75 0.04 0.43 -22.11
C SER A 75 -0.96 0.33 -23.27
N GLY A 76 -1.64 1.43 -23.65
CA GLY A 76 -2.63 1.43 -24.72
C GLY A 76 -3.97 0.79 -24.34
N ALA A 77 -4.32 0.75 -23.05
CA ALA A 77 -5.62 0.24 -22.60
C ALA A 77 -6.78 1.13 -23.11
N ALA A 78 -7.98 0.56 -23.20
CA ALA A 78 -9.14 1.30 -23.69
C ALA A 78 -9.48 2.48 -22.75
N PRO A 79 -10.02 3.60 -23.29
CA PRO A 79 -10.37 4.78 -22.48
C PRO A 79 -11.28 4.45 -21.28
N ALA A 80 -12.22 3.52 -21.45
CA ALA A 80 -13.11 3.07 -20.38
C ALA A 80 -12.36 2.41 -19.21
N GLU A 81 -11.24 1.71 -19.46
CA GLU A 81 -10.44 1.09 -18.41
C GLU A 81 -9.63 2.13 -17.64
N VAL A 82 -9.12 3.15 -18.34
CA VAL A 82 -8.40 4.28 -17.73
C VAL A 82 -9.35 5.08 -16.83
N GLU A 83 -10.59 5.32 -17.28
CA GLU A 83 -11.63 6.00 -16.52
C GLU A 83 -12.13 5.16 -15.33
N PHE A 84 -12.21 3.84 -15.49
CA PHE A 84 -12.50 2.94 -14.38
C PHE A 84 -11.42 3.01 -13.30
N ALA A 85 -10.14 3.00 -13.68
CA ALA A 85 -9.02 3.16 -12.75
C ALA A 85 -9.04 4.50 -11.98
N ALA A 86 -9.58 5.56 -12.57
CA ALA A 86 -9.70 6.86 -11.92
C ALA A 86 -10.76 6.88 -10.79
N ARG A 87 -11.66 5.90 -10.75
CA ARG A 87 -12.75 5.77 -9.76
C ARG A 87 -12.58 4.60 -8.79
N LEU A 88 -11.52 3.82 -8.99
CA LEU A 88 -11.25 2.57 -8.28
C LEU A 88 -10.96 2.84 -6.79
N PHE A 89 -11.32 1.90 -5.92
CA PHE A 89 -11.14 1.95 -4.45
C PHE A 89 -11.97 3.00 -3.69
N ASP A 90 -12.22 2.70 -2.42
CA ASP A 90 -12.85 3.60 -1.46
C ASP A 90 -11.88 3.84 -0.29
N PRO A 91 -11.55 5.10 0.07
CA PRO A 91 -10.68 5.39 1.20
C PRO A 91 -11.18 4.85 2.56
N ASN A 92 -12.47 4.55 2.69
CA ASN A 92 -13.07 3.96 3.89
C ASN A 92 -12.99 2.42 3.92
N THR A 93 -12.58 1.79 2.82
CA THR A 93 -12.41 0.34 2.72
C THR A 93 -11.02 -0.08 3.23
N LEU A 94 -10.96 -1.23 3.92
CA LEU A 94 -9.69 -1.77 4.41
C LEU A 94 -8.74 -2.02 3.23
N THR A 95 -7.65 -1.25 3.19
CA THR A 95 -6.62 -1.38 2.16
C THR A 95 -5.43 -2.16 2.71
N LEU A 96 -5.14 -3.29 2.08
CA LEU A 96 -3.92 -4.05 2.31
C LEU A 96 -2.90 -3.72 1.23
N GLY A 97 -1.63 -3.60 1.62
CA GLY A 97 -0.55 -3.23 0.70
C GLY A 97 0.62 -4.21 0.81
N PHE A 98 1.15 -4.60 -0.34
CA PHE A 98 2.45 -5.28 -0.45
C PHE A 98 3.33 -4.50 -1.42
N ALA A 99 4.32 -3.77 -0.91
CA ALA A 99 5.22 -2.94 -1.71
C ALA A 99 6.69 -3.35 -1.48
N ARG A 100 7.14 -4.42 -2.13
CA ARG A 100 8.52 -4.94 -2.00
C ARG A 100 9.00 -5.55 -3.31
N ARG A 101 10.32 -5.67 -3.48
CA ARG A 101 10.93 -6.45 -4.58
C ARG A 101 10.34 -7.87 -4.61
N PHE A 102 9.92 -8.34 -5.78
CA PHE A 102 9.38 -9.67 -6.00
C PHE A 102 10.54 -10.66 -6.10
N ALA A 103 10.69 -11.48 -5.06
CA ALA A 103 11.65 -12.57 -4.96
C ALA A 103 11.00 -13.70 -4.15
N SER A 104 11.29 -14.95 -4.49
CA SER A 104 10.57 -16.12 -3.95
C SER A 104 10.65 -16.26 -2.44
N TYR A 105 11.79 -15.95 -1.83
CA TYR A 105 11.94 -15.97 -0.37
C TYR A 105 11.01 -14.99 0.37
N LYS A 106 10.51 -13.93 -0.29
CA LYS A 106 9.54 -12.98 0.29
C LYS A 106 8.08 -13.43 0.15
N ARG A 107 7.84 -14.54 -0.55
CA ARG A 107 6.52 -15.18 -0.72
C ARG A 107 5.42 -14.20 -1.16
N PRO A 108 5.63 -13.35 -2.20
CA PRO A 108 4.62 -12.38 -2.61
C PRO A 108 3.33 -13.06 -3.10
N ASN A 109 3.37 -14.33 -3.50
CA ASN A 109 2.24 -15.13 -3.98
C ASN A 109 1.55 -15.96 -2.89
N LEU A 110 1.88 -15.78 -1.61
CA LEU A 110 1.25 -16.55 -0.52
C LEU A 110 -0.29 -16.46 -0.56
N LEU A 111 -0.83 -15.28 -0.89
CA LEU A 111 -2.27 -15.06 -1.03
C LEU A 111 -2.87 -15.72 -2.28
N LEU A 112 -2.06 -16.06 -3.29
CA LEU A 112 -2.50 -16.73 -4.51
C LEU A 112 -2.46 -18.26 -4.40
N GLN A 113 -2.08 -18.82 -3.24
CA GLN A 113 -2.16 -20.28 -3.01
C GLN A 113 -3.61 -20.77 -2.98
N ASP A 114 -4.53 -19.93 -2.51
CA ASP A 114 -5.98 -20.17 -2.50
C ASP A 114 -6.70 -18.94 -3.07
N PRO A 115 -6.72 -18.79 -4.41
CA PRO A 115 -7.28 -17.61 -5.06
C PRO A 115 -8.79 -17.49 -4.83
N GLU A 116 -9.50 -18.62 -4.68
CA GLU A 116 -10.95 -18.61 -4.44
C GLU A 116 -11.29 -18.11 -3.04
N ARG A 117 -10.51 -18.48 -2.03
CA ARG A 117 -10.62 -17.87 -0.70
C ARG A 117 -10.27 -16.39 -0.72
N LEU A 118 -9.22 -15.99 -1.45
CA LEU A 118 -8.88 -14.58 -1.57
C LEU A 118 -10.03 -13.79 -2.22
N LEU A 119 -10.62 -14.29 -3.31
CA LEU A 119 -11.76 -13.66 -3.97
C LEU A 119 -12.95 -13.52 -3.02
N ARG A 120 -13.29 -14.54 -2.24
CA ARG A 120 -14.37 -14.46 -1.23
C ARG A 120 -14.13 -13.38 -0.18
N LEU A 121 -12.89 -13.14 0.22
CA LEU A 121 -12.55 -12.08 1.17
C LEU A 121 -12.64 -10.69 0.53
N LEU A 122 -12.21 -10.56 -0.72
CA LEU A 122 -12.24 -9.30 -1.45
C LEU A 122 -13.68 -8.89 -1.86
N SER A 123 -14.56 -9.86 -2.06
CA SER A 123 -15.94 -9.64 -2.49
C SER A 123 -16.98 -9.60 -1.38
N ASP A 124 -16.58 -9.69 -0.10
CA ASP A 124 -17.50 -9.59 1.04
C ASP A 124 -18.11 -8.18 1.11
N PRO A 125 -19.43 -8.02 0.87
CA PRO A 125 -20.08 -6.71 0.85
C PRO A 125 -20.22 -6.10 2.26
N GLN A 126 -20.16 -6.92 3.32
CA GLN A 126 -20.22 -6.44 4.70
C GLN A 126 -18.83 -6.06 5.22
N ARG A 127 -17.77 -6.64 4.65
CA ARG A 127 -16.38 -6.44 5.07
C ARG A 127 -15.47 -6.30 3.85
N PRO A 128 -15.64 -5.25 3.04
CA PRO A 128 -14.87 -5.10 1.82
C PRO A 128 -13.39 -4.94 2.15
N VAL A 129 -12.55 -5.55 1.31
CA VAL A 129 -11.09 -5.44 1.39
C VAL A 129 -10.57 -5.16 -0.01
N GLN A 130 -9.65 -4.19 -0.09
CA GLN A 130 -8.93 -3.87 -1.31
C GLN A 130 -7.43 -4.13 -1.13
N LEU A 131 -6.75 -4.50 -2.21
CA LEU A 131 -5.36 -4.94 -2.19
C LEU A 131 -4.53 -4.18 -3.22
N ILE A 132 -3.43 -3.60 -2.76
CA ILE A 132 -2.43 -2.93 -3.59
C ILE A 132 -1.15 -3.77 -3.59
N MET A 133 -0.82 -4.33 -4.74
CA MET A 133 0.46 -4.98 -4.99
C MET A 133 1.38 -4.01 -5.72
N ALA A 134 2.63 -3.90 -5.29
CA ALA A 134 3.61 -3.00 -5.89
C ALA A 134 5.02 -3.60 -5.78
N GLY A 135 5.80 -3.46 -6.85
CA GLY A 135 7.20 -3.88 -6.83
C GLY A 135 7.75 -4.22 -8.20
N LYS A 136 9.04 -4.55 -8.19
CA LYS A 136 9.82 -4.98 -9.35
C LYS A 136 10.57 -6.27 -9.04
N ALA A 137 10.87 -7.05 -10.08
CA ALA A 137 11.79 -8.18 -10.01
C ALA A 137 13.13 -7.76 -10.61
N HIS A 138 14.20 -8.50 -10.32
CA HIS A 138 15.47 -8.28 -11.03
C HIS A 138 15.31 -8.66 -12.50
N PRO A 139 16.00 -7.99 -13.44
CA PRO A 139 15.96 -8.38 -14.86
C PRO A 139 16.39 -9.84 -15.10
N ALA A 140 17.32 -10.36 -14.29
CA ALA A 140 17.77 -11.76 -14.37
C ALA A 140 16.94 -12.74 -13.51
N ASP A 141 16.02 -12.26 -12.68
CA ASP A 141 15.22 -13.10 -11.77
C ASP A 141 13.90 -13.51 -12.44
N ARG A 142 13.96 -14.61 -13.21
CA ARG A 142 12.81 -15.15 -13.94
C ARG A 142 11.68 -15.58 -13.01
N GLU A 143 12.01 -16.09 -11.82
CA GLU A 143 11.02 -16.51 -10.84
C GLU A 143 10.27 -15.27 -10.29
N GLY A 144 11.00 -14.22 -9.90
CA GLY A 144 10.42 -12.95 -9.50
C GLY A 144 9.50 -12.34 -10.56
N GLN A 145 9.91 -12.39 -11.84
CA GLN A 145 9.09 -11.93 -12.96
C GLN A 145 7.81 -12.77 -13.12
N ALA A 146 7.90 -14.09 -13.00
CA ALA A 146 6.74 -14.98 -13.05
C ALA A 146 5.74 -14.68 -11.92
N LEU A 147 6.22 -14.37 -10.72
CA LEU A 147 5.37 -13.97 -9.59
C LEU A 147 4.62 -12.66 -9.87
N ILE A 148 5.25 -11.68 -10.52
CA ILE A 148 4.57 -10.46 -10.95
C ILE A 148 3.48 -10.77 -11.98
N GLN A 149 3.78 -11.61 -12.98
CA GLN A 149 2.81 -12.01 -14.00
C GLN A 149 1.60 -12.72 -13.40
N GLN A 150 1.79 -13.57 -12.39
CA GLN A 150 0.68 -14.22 -11.67
C GLN A 150 -0.26 -13.19 -11.02
N TRP A 151 0.30 -12.16 -10.36
CA TRP A 151 -0.50 -11.11 -9.74
C TRP A 151 -1.21 -10.21 -10.74
N ILE A 152 -0.54 -9.84 -11.84
CA ILE A 152 -1.18 -9.10 -12.94
C ILE A 152 -2.33 -9.91 -13.53
N GLY A 153 -2.12 -11.21 -13.76
CA GLY A 153 -3.16 -12.12 -14.24
C GLY A 153 -4.33 -12.23 -13.26
N PHE A 154 -4.07 -12.36 -11.96
CA PHE A 154 -5.10 -12.40 -10.94
C PHE A 154 -5.92 -11.10 -10.88
N ALA A 155 -5.26 -9.93 -10.86
CA ALA A 155 -5.92 -8.63 -10.81
C ALA A 155 -6.80 -8.32 -12.04
N ARG A 156 -6.55 -9.00 -13.17
CA ARG A 156 -7.36 -8.90 -14.40
C ARG A 156 -8.60 -9.79 -14.40
N ARG A 157 -8.72 -10.74 -13.46
CA ARG A 157 -9.92 -11.57 -13.34
C ARG A 157 -11.13 -10.67 -13.07
N PRO A 158 -12.28 -10.90 -13.74
CA PRO A 158 -13.50 -10.11 -13.51
C PRO A 158 -13.89 -10.01 -12.03
N GLU A 159 -13.68 -11.09 -11.27
CA GLU A 159 -14.03 -11.21 -9.85
C GLU A 159 -13.08 -10.43 -8.92
N ALA A 160 -11.83 -10.18 -9.36
CA ALA A 160 -10.85 -9.37 -8.62
C ALA A 160 -10.84 -7.91 -9.06
N ARG A 161 -11.46 -7.60 -10.20
CA ARG A 161 -11.49 -6.27 -10.80
C ARG A 161 -12.14 -5.29 -9.84
N GLY A 162 -11.48 -4.17 -9.59
CA GLY A 162 -11.96 -3.17 -8.63
C GLY A 162 -11.50 -3.39 -7.19
N GLN A 163 -11.00 -4.58 -6.85
CA GLN A 163 -10.52 -4.89 -5.49
C GLN A 163 -9.01 -5.11 -5.44
N VAL A 164 -8.37 -5.55 -6.53
CA VAL A 164 -6.91 -5.74 -6.59
C VAL A 164 -6.30 -4.91 -7.70
N ILE A 165 -5.21 -4.21 -7.38
CA ILE A 165 -4.40 -3.53 -8.39
C ILE A 165 -2.93 -3.92 -8.26
N PHE A 166 -2.22 -3.86 -9.38
CA PHE A 166 -0.77 -3.96 -9.42
C PHE A 166 -0.18 -2.64 -9.94
N LEU A 167 0.61 -1.97 -9.10
CA LEU A 167 1.34 -0.75 -9.43
C LEU A 167 2.77 -1.10 -9.84
N SER A 168 3.06 -0.99 -11.13
CA SER A 168 4.38 -1.22 -11.71
C SER A 168 5.35 -0.09 -11.38
N ASP A 169 6.65 -0.42 -11.39
CA ASP A 169 7.75 0.52 -11.18
C ASP A 169 7.53 1.42 -9.97
N TYR A 170 7.23 0.79 -8.83
CA TYR A 170 7.24 1.48 -7.55
C TYR A 170 8.68 1.90 -7.22
N ASP A 171 8.85 3.19 -7.02
CA ASP A 171 10.07 3.84 -6.54
C ASP A 171 9.72 4.89 -5.49
N MET A 172 10.74 5.39 -4.78
CA MET A 172 10.60 6.54 -3.87
C MET A 172 10.46 7.86 -4.62
#